data_AF-A0A7C5EDT4-F1
#
_entry.id   AF-A0A7C5EDT4-F1
#
_cell.length_a   1.000
_cell.length_b   1.000
_cell.length_c   1.000
_cell.angle_alpha   90.00
_cell.angle_beta   90.00
_cell.angle_gamma   90.00
#
_symmetry.space_group_name_H-M   'P 1'
#
loop_
_entity.id
_entity.type
_entity.pdbx_description
1 polymer ?
#
loop_
_entity_poly.entity_id
_entity_poly.type
_entity_poly.pdbx_seq_one_letter_code
_entity_poly.pdbx_strand_id
1 'polypeptide(L)'
;MMACPEPLELSAWMDGELSEQSAKLLREHVHSCFECRSRVHAYRRLAHGLEKDIGPPLESNYEERFHARLLARMSTGEEMRRARSLVRPAAALVAGFLLTLGGALWLRRAETSPNPPGSSITVGAAMDSSAELASVERELAQWLEGHPDDDEIRPRLIGFERRLRSCGSSLSRTLIGWIRGGRGTPALPAVLAAIRNRDQRHYLGALRDLVQDTTRSAEERFRALDVLADLDVDAVRGLLGPAIAAGYPVDSAIDHWMKLGKRRDLIRLEEQLSRLEGEAFRRAVVHLARSTAGAKVLVDLWVGGRQEESLVVAISSRSDVVPHLRSLAFGGATRQKDRERAIELLGILRDKESLPQLERFFLEGRFLVATTEALGRIGGAKAALLLPRRIRLSDWARPGRQLKMLGRAIRRFGDEGAALYLKRIKAGNDPYQMQYVCALRYSASKKLLPELYGLLDRDDIRWLLVDVIADVGGIEAVDVLGRLADDVDGRVRHRARARLIRLAPKRLRRAWQGFVFLRRPSGMPAQPDSLTRS
;
A
#
# COMPACT_ATOMS: atom_id res chain seq x y z
N MET A 1 39.54 -16.68 -45.13
CA MET A 1 39.50 -15.63 -44.10
C MET A 1 39.03 -16.28 -42.82
N MET A 2 39.84 -16.27 -41.75
CA MET A 2 39.37 -16.74 -40.44
C MET A 2 38.36 -15.73 -39.89
N ALA A 3 37.29 -16.22 -39.25
CA ALA A 3 36.36 -15.38 -38.50
C ALA A 3 37.12 -14.61 -37.41
N CYS A 4 36.65 -13.41 -37.06
CA CYS A 4 37.22 -12.65 -35.95
C CYS A 4 37.04 -13.45 -34.64
N PRO A 5 38.08 -13.57 -33.81
CA PRO A 5 38.01 -14.30 -32.55
C PRO A 5 37.04 -13.63 -31.58
N GLU A 6 36.47 -14.45 -30.69
CA GLU A 6 35.58 -13.96 -29.64
C GLU A 6 36.34 -13.00 -28.70
N PRO A 7 35.69 -11.98 -28.12
CA PRO A 7 36.36 -11.02 -27.23
C PRO A 7 37.12 -11.67 -26.05
N LEU A 8 36.65 -12.82 -25.57
CA LEU A 8 37.29 -13.58 -24.50
C LEU A 8 38.63 -14.19 -24.92
N GLU A 9 38.74 -14.70 -26.15
CA GLU A 9 39.99 -15.27 -26.68
C GLU A 9 41.06 -14.18 -26.86
N LEU A 10 40.64 -12.98 -27.28
CA LEU A 10 41.52 -11.82 -27.41
C LEU A 10 42.06 -11.34 -26.05
N SER A 11 41.26 -11.45 -24.98
CA SER A 11 41.69 -11.16 -23.60
C SER A 11 42.65 -12.23 -23.09
N ALA A 12 42.27 -13.51 -23.21
CA ALA A 12 43.13 -14.62 -22.78
C ALA A 12 44.50 -14.61 -23.47
N TRP A 13 44.56 -14.19 -24.74
CA TRP A 13 45.82 -13.98 -25.45
C TRP A 13 46.66 -12.83 -24.88
N MET A 14 46.02 -11.72 -24.52
CA MET A 14 46.67 -10.56 -23.90
C MET A 14 47.22 -10.90 -22.51
N ASP A 15 46.52 -11.75 -21.77
CA ASP A 15 46.87 -12.20 -20.42
C ASP A 15 47.88 -13.36 -20.42
N GLY A 16 48.23 -13.90 -21.61
CA GLY A 16 49.19 -14.99 -21.78
C GLY A 16 48.64 -16.39 -21.44
N GLU A 17 47.31 -16.54 -21.37
CA GLU A 17 46.62 -17.77 -20.97
C GLU A 17 46.41 -18.76 -22.13
N LEU A 18 46.63 -18.34 -23.37
CA LEU A 18 46.48 -19.22 -24.55
C LEU A 18 47.68 -20.12 -24.77
N SER A 19 47.43 -21.31 -25.35
CA SER A 19 48.50 -22.19 -25.85
C SER A 19 49.36 -21.48 -26.90
N GLU A 20 50.64 -21.87 -27.02
CA GLU A 20 51.59 -21.24 -27.95
C GLU A 20 51.10 -21.26 -29.41
N GLN A 21 50.48 -22.37 -29.83
CA GLN A 21 49.91 -22.52 -31.17
C GLN A 21 48.73 -21.56 -31.39
N SER A 22 47.81 -21.46 -30.42
CA SER A 22 46.67 -20.52 -30.48
C SER A 22 47.15 -19.07 -30.46
N ALA A 23 48.15 -18.76 -29.63
CA ALA A 23 48.71 -17.42 -29.54
C ALA A 23 49.41 -16.97 -30.83
N LYS A 24 50.04 -17.90 -31.56
CA LYS A 24 50.63 -17.63 -32.88
C LYS A 24 49.55 -17.31 -33.92
N LEU A 25 48.51 -18.12 -34.01
CA LEU A 25 47.39 -17.89 -34.94
C LEU A 25 46.68 -16.55 -34.65
N LEU A 26 46.44 -16.24 -33.37
CA LEU A 26 45.80 -14.98 -32.99
C LEU A 26 46.69 -13.77 -33.30
N ARG A 27 48.02 -13.89 -33.13
CA ARG A 27 48.98 -12.84 -33.47
C ARG A 27 48.95 -12.54 -34.97
N GLU A 28 48.98 -13.56 -35.82
CA GLU A 28 48.86 -13.43 -37.29
C GLU A 28 47.52 -12.79 -37.69
N HIS A 29 46.42 -13.18 -37.03
CA HIS A 29 45.10 -12.59 -37.26
C HIS A 29 45.04 -11.11 -36.83
N VAL A 30 45.51 -10.75 -35.64
CA VAL A 30 45.54 -9.36 -35.14
C VAL A 30 46.40 -8.46 -36.03
N HIS A 31 47.45 -9.02 -36.65
CA HIS A 31 48.24 -8.30 -37.64
C HIS A 31 47.51 -8.06 -38.96
N SER A 32 46.59 -8.92 -39.39
CA SER A 32 45.88 -8.77 -40.66
C SER A 32 44.50 -8.11 -40.54
N CYS A 33 43.83 -8.22 -39.40
CA CYS A 33 42.49 -7.69 -39.16
C CYS A 33 42.51 -6.35 -38.42
N PHE A 34 42.00 -5.29 -39.06
CA PHE A 34 41.96 -3.92 -38.52
C PHE A 34 41.10 -3.80 -37.24
N GLU A 35 39.96 -4.48 -37.19
CA GLU A 35 39.06 -4.42 -36.02
C GLU A 35 39.71 -5.07 -34.78
N CYS A 36 40.28 -6.26 -34.95
CA CYS A 36 40.98 -6.96 -33.87
C CYS A 36 42.20 -6.17 -33.39
N ARG A 37 42.95 -5.57 -34.31
CA ARG A 37 44.07 -4.67 -33.97
C ARG A 37 43.61 -3.47 -33.13
N SER A 38 42.50 -2.85 -33.50
CA SER A 38 41.93 -1.71 -32.78
C SER A 38 41.44 -2.10 -31.38
N ARG A 39 40.84 -3.28 -31.22
CA ARG A 39 40.45 -3.84 -29.92
C ARG A 39 41.65 -4.13 -29.02
N VAL A 40 42.68 -4.80 -29.53
CA VAL A 40 43.94 -5.04 -28.79
C VAL A 40 44.57 -3.73 -28.32
N HIS A 41 44.59 -2.71 -29.18
CA HIS A 41 45.10 -1.38 -28.80
C HIS A 41 44.24 -0.73 -27.71
N ALA A 42 42.91 -0.88 -27.75
CA ALA A 42 42.03 -0.41 -26.68
C ALA A 42 42.30 -1.13 -25.35
N TYR A 43 42.51 -2.46 -25.37
CA TYR A 43 42.88 -3.23 -24.19
C TYR A 43 44.25 -2.83 -23.64
N ARG A 44 45.26 -2.64 -24.49
CA ARG A 44 46.59 -2.14 -24.06
C ARG A 44 46.53 -0.77 -23.42
N ARG A 45 45.76 0.17 -23.97
CA ARG A 45 45.56 1.48 -23.35
C ARG A 45 44.89 1.39 -21.99
N LEU A 46 43.92 0.47 -21.86
CA LEU A 46 43.24 0.23 -20.60
C LEU A 46 44.18 -0.40 -19.57
N ALA A 47 44.94 -1.44 -19.95
CA ALA A 47 45.95 -2.07 -19.10
C ALA A 47 47.03 -1.07 -18.65
N HIS A 48 47.58 -0.28 -19.57
CA HIS A 48 48.56 0.76 -19.27
C HIS A 48 48.00 1.85 -18.36
N GLY A 49 46.72 2.20 -18.54
CA GLY A 49 46.01 3.11 -17.62
C GLY A 49 45.90 2.53 -16.23
N LEU A 50 45.58 1.23 -16.12
CA LEU A 50 45.48 0.52 -14.85
C LEU A 50 46.85 0.37 -14.16
N GLU A 51 47.92 0.06 -14.90
CA GLU A 51 49.29 -0.05 -14.36
C GLU A 51 49.80 1.27 -13.81
N LYS A 52 49.55 2.39 -14.51
CA LYS A 52 49.93 3.73 -14.05
C LYS A 52 49.11 4.23 -12.88
N ASP A 53 47.88 3.74 -12.73
CA ASP A 53 46.94 4.13 -11.69
C ASP A 53 46.84 3.12 -10.54
N ILE A 54 47.80 2.18 -10.42
CA ILE A 54 47.96 1.40 -9.18
C ILE A 54 48.30 2.42 -8.10
N GLY A 55 47.30 2.73 -7.27
CA GLY A 55 47.44 3.62 -6.12
C GLY A 55 48.57 3.16 -5.18
N PRO A 56 48.88 3.93 -4.13
CA PRO A 56 49.89 3.50 -3.17
C PRO A 56 49.61 2.05 -2.74
N PRO A 57 50.66 1.23 -2.55
CA PRO A 57 50.50 -0.18 -2.22
C PRO A 57 49.49 -0.32 -1.09
N LEU A 58 48.52 -1.21 -1.28
CA LEU A 58 47.47 -1.44 -0.28
C LEU A 58 48.15 -1.72 1.06
N GLU A 59 47.78 -0.94 2.08
CA GLU A 59 48.23 -1.20 3.45
C GLU A 59 47.92 -2.66 3.80
N SER A 60 48.84 -3.34 4.47
CA SER A 60 48.75 -4.78 4.77
C SER A 60 47.47 -5.18 5.52
N ASN A 61 46.79 -4.23 6.16
CA ASN A 61 45.54 -4.42 6.89
C ASN A 61 44.28 -4.02 6.10
N TYR A 62 44.38 -3.79 4.78
CA TYR A 62 43.24 -3.36 3.97
C TYR A 62 42.09 -4.37 4.00
N GLU A 63 42.39 -5.67 3.87
CA GLU A 63 41.38 -6.74 3.90
C GLU A 63 40.64 -6.78 5.23
N GLU A 64 41.36 -6.73 6.36
CA GLU A 64 40.77 -6.71 7.70
C GLU A 64 39.85 -5.50 7.89
N ARG A 65 40.30 -4.31 7.48
CA ARG A 65 39.49 -3.09 7.54
C ARG A 65 38.25 -3.15 6.65
N PHE A 66 38.37 -3.74 5.47
CA PHE A 66 37.24 -3.91 4.56
C PHE A 66 36.21 -4.87 5.14
N HIS A 67 36.65 -6.04 5.63
CA HIS A 67 35.81 -7.02 6.31
C HIS A 67 35.12 -6.44 7.55
N ALA A 68 35.87 -5.71 8.40
CA ALA A 68 35.32 -5.06 9.58
C ALA A 68 34.22 -4.05 9.23
N ARG A 69 34.40 -3.24 8.17
CA ARG A 69 33.38 -2.30 7.71
C ARG A 69 32.15 -3.01 7.14
N LEU A 70 32.34 -4.09 6.39
CA LEU A 70 31.24 -4.86 5.81
C LEU A 70 30.40 -5.51 6.92
N LEU A 71 31.05 -6.14 7.90
CA LEU A 71 30.41 -6.76 9.06
C LEU A 71 29.74 -5.72 9.97
N ALA A 72 30.36 -4.56 10.17
CA ALA A 72 29.74 -3.46 10.90
C ALA A 72 28.44 -3.01 10.21
N ARG A 73 28.43 -2.88 8.88
CA ARG A 73 27.25 -2.48 8.11
C ARG A 73 26.13 -3.50 8.12
N MET A 74 26.48 -4.79 8.14
CA MET A 74 25.51 -5.88 8.23
C MET A 74 24.94 -6.04 9.64
N SER A 75 25.73 -5.75 10.68
CA SER A 75 25.31 -5.87 12.09
C SER A 75 24.57 -4.63 12.60
N THR A 76 24.85 -3.44 12.06
CA THR A 76 24.05 -2.23 12.33
C THR A 76 22.77 -2.26 11.50
N GLY A 77 21.76 -3.00 11.97
CA GLY A 77 20.38 -2.89 11.48
C GLY A 77 19.80 -1.49 11.75
N GLU A 78 20.17 -0.51 10.93
CA GLU A 78 19.76 0.90 11.07
C GLU A 78 18.24 1.09 11.00
N GLU A 79 17.51 0.19 10.33
CA GLU A 79 16.04 0.21 10.29
C GLU A 79 15.42 -0.09 11.67
N MET A 80 16.05 -0.95 12.48
CA MET A 80 15.51 -1.36 13.78
C MET A 80 15.71 -0.28 14.86
N ARG A 81 16.75 0.57 14.73
CA ARG A 81 16.99 1.70 15.64
C ARG A 81 15.98 2.84 15.44
N ARG A 82 15.56 3.13 14.21
CA ARG A 82 14.51 4.14 13.93
C ARG A 82 13.12 3.71 14.40
N ALA A 83 12.82 2.41 14.35
CA ALA A 83 11.58 1.87 14.91
C ALA A 83 11.55 1.98 16.45
N ARG A 84 12.67 1.72 17.14
CA ARG A 84 12.74 1.77 18.61
C ARG A 84 12.72 3.19 19.20
N SER A 85 13.16 4.22 18.46
CA SER A 85 13.10 5.60 18.96
C SER A 85 11.69 6.17 19.01
N LEU A 86 10.74 5.62 18.24
CA LEU A 86 9.33 6.06 18.24
C LEU A 86 8.46 5.35 19.28
N VAL A 87 8.87 4.18 19.79
CA VAL A 87 8.07 3.37 20.74
C VAL A 87 8.16 3.89 22.17
N ARG A 88 9.30 4.48 22.58
CA ARG A 88 9.51 4.99 23.94
C ARG A 88 8.55 6.12 24.37
N PRO A 89 8.27 7.16 23.57
CA PRO A 89 7.34 8.21 23.99
C PRO A 89 5.88 7.73 24.05
N ALA A 90 5.49 6.74 23.22
CA ALA A 90 4.13 6.20 23.24
C ALA A 90 3.84 5.38 24.51
N ALA A 91 4.81 4.61 24.99
CA ALA A 91 4.66 3.81 26.21
C ALA A 91 4.47 4.69 27.47
N ALA A 92 5.15 5.84 27.54
CA ALA A 92 5.02 6.78 28.65
C ALA A 92 3.61 7.42 28.72
N LEU A 93 3.01 7.73 27.57
CA LEU A 93 1.65 8.29 27.51
C LEU A 93 0.59 7.27 27.94
N VAL A 94 0.75 6.00 27.55
CA VAL A 94 -0.17 4.92 27.96
C VAL A 94 -0.08 4.66 29.47
N ALA A 95 1.13 4.62 30.03
CA ALA A 95 1.32 4.45 31.48
C ALA A 95 0.72 5.63 32.27
N GLY A 96 0.90 6.86 31.80
CA GLY A 96 0.28 8.04 32.40
C GLY A 96 -1.25 7.99 32.36
N PHE A 97 -1.83 7.56 31.24
CA PHE A 97 -3.29 7.42 31.10
C PHE A 97 -3.87 6.32 32.00
N LEU A 98 -3.15 5.21 32.19
CA LEU A 98 -3.61 4.12 33.06
C LEU A 98 -3.53 4.52 34.54
N LEU A 99 -2.52 5.29 34.95
CA LEU A 99 -2.40 5.79 36.32
C LEU A 99 -3.49 6.81 36.65
N THR A 100 -3.82 7.72 35.71
CA THR A 100 -4.92 8.68 35.93
C THR A 100 -6.29 7.99 35.98
N LEU A 101 -6.52 6.99 35.13
CA LEU A 101 -7.77 6.21 35.16
C LEU A 101 -7.90 5.37 36.45
N GLY A 102 -6.81 4.75 36.90
CA GLY A 102 -6.76 3.97 38.13
C GLY A 102 -7.01 4.83 39.37
N GLY A 103 -6.40 6.03 39.44
CA GLY A 103 -6.62 6.98 40.53
C GLY A 103 -8.06 7.50 40.59
N ALA A 104 -8.65 7.82 39.44
CA ALA A 104 -10.04 8.27 39.37
C ALA A 104 -11.05 7.19 39.81
N LEU A 105 -10.79 5.92 39.48
CA LEU A 105 -11.64 4.80 39.91
C LEU A 105 -11.49 4.49 41.40
N TRP A 106 -10.30 4.68 41.97
CA TRP A 106 -10.06 4.46 43.40
C TRP A 106 -10.76 5.52 44.26
N LEU A 107 -10.67 6.80 43.88
CA LEU A 107 -11.37 7.89 44.57
C LEU A 107 -12.90 7.71 44.54
N ARG A 108 -13.44 7.22 43.43
CA ARG A 108 -14.88 6.96 43.29
C ARG A 108 -15.38 5.80 44.16
N ARG A 109 -14.48 4.94 44.65
CA ARG A 109 -14.80 3.82 45.54
C ARG A 109 -14.73 4.22 47.02
N ALA A 110 -14.05 5.31 47.35
CA ALA A 110 -13.90 5.80 48.72
C ALA A 110 -15.13 6.58 49.23
N GLU A 111 -16.03 7.01 48.34
CA GLU A 111 -17.21 7.82 48.71
C GLU A 111 -18.44 7.00 49.14
N THR A 112 -18.41 5.66 49.07
CA THR A 112 -19.50 4.83 49.58
C THR A 112 -19.10 4.09 50.84
N SER A 113 -19.17 4.79 51.97
CA SER A 113 -19.14 4.19 53.31
C SER A 113 -20.53 4.31 53.95
N PRO A 114 -21.19 3.20 54.30
CA PRO A 114 -22.27 3.19 55.28
C PRO A 114 -21.76 2.63 56.62
N ASN A 115 -21.93 3.42 57.70
CA ASN A 115 -21.85 2.93 59.07
C ASN A 115 -23.02 1.96 59.39
N PRO A 116 -22.83 0.96 60.28
CA PRO A 116 -23.87 0.03 60.71
C PRO A 116 -24.55 0.44 62.03
N PRO A 117 -25.69 -0.18 62.38
CA PRO A 117 -25.92 -0.65 63.73
C PRO A 117 -26.08 -2.17 63.77
N GLY A 118 -25.61 -2.77 64.85
CA GLY A 118 -25.38 -4.20 64.98
C GLY A 118 -26.63 -5.06 65.20
N SER A 119 -26.43 -6.37 65.04
CA SER A 119 -26.76 -7.39 66.02
C SER A 119 -26.22 -8.74 65.54
N SER A 120 -25.71 -9.50 66.49
CA SER A 120 -25.04 -10.79 66.40
C SER A 120 -25.81 -11.86 65.62
N ILE A 121 -25.08 -12.68 64.86
CA ILE A 121 -24.95 -14.14 65.09
C ILE A 121 -23.72 -14.62 64.32
N THR A 122 -22.78 -15.15 65.07
CA THR A 122 -21.63 -15.95 64.62
C THR A 122 -22.11 -17.37 64.31
N VAL A 123 -21.97 -17.81 63.05
CA VAL A 123 -21.70 -19.21 62.71
C VAL A 123 -20.68 -19.23 61.58
N GLY A 124 -19.55 -19.86 61.85
CA GLY A 124 -18.41 -19.95 60.95
C GLY A 124 -18.72 -20.77 59.70
N ALA A 125 -18.28 -20.24 58.57
CA ALA A 125 -18.34 -20.87 57.27
C ALA A 125 -17.00 -21.55 56.96
N ALA A 126 -17.05 -22.86 56.76
CA ALA A 126 -16.33 -23.59 55.71
C ALA A 126 -16.94 -25.00 55.63
N MET A 127 -18.06 -25.18 54.92
CA MET A 127 -18.62 -26.50 54.60
C MET A 127 -19.22 -26.50 53.19
N ASP A 128 -18.86 -27.52 52.41
CA ASP A 128 -19.10 -27.69 50.96
C ASP A 128 -20.57 -27.92 50.61
N SER A 129 -21.12 -27.06 49.76
CA SER A 129 -22.55 -26.97 49.43
C SER A 129 -23.04 -27.95 48.33
N SER A 130 -22.18 -28.77 47.75
CA SER A 130 -22.59 -29.63 46.62
C SER A 130 -23.25 -30.95 47.06
N ALA A 131 -22.85 -31.52 48.19
CA ALA A 131 -23.35 -32.82 48.65
C ALA A 131 -24.71 -32.71 49.33
N GLU A 132 -24.94 -31.63 50.09
CA GLU A 132 -26.22 -31.37 50.73
C GLU A 132 -27.32 -31.01 49.72
N LEU A 133 -26.99 -30.26 48.66
CA LEU A 133 -27.93 -29.95 47.57
C LEU A 133 -28.44 -31.23 46.87
N ALA A 134 -27.55 -32.17 46.59
CA ALA A 134 -27.92 -33.46 45.98
C ALA A 134 -28.68 -34.39 46.95
N SER A 135 -28.59 -34.17 48.26
CA SER A 135 -29.40 -34.88 49.27
C SER A 135 -30.81 -34.30 49.32
N VAL A 136 -30.92 -32.98 49.34
CA VAL A 136 -32.20 -32.26 49.40
C VAL A 136 -33.02 -32.46 48.12
N GLU A 137 -32.37 -32.49 46.95
CA GLU A 137 -33.05 -32.81 45.68
C GLU A 137 -33.65 -34.22 45.67
N ARG A 138 -32.94 -35.22 46.23
CA ARG A 138 -33.42 -36.60 46.29
C ARG A 138 -34.55 -36.77 47.30
N GLU A 139 -34.45 -36.17 48.48
CA GLU A 139 -35.53 -36.19 49.47
C GLU A 139 -36.80 -35.51 48.95
N LEU A 140 -36.67 -34.38 48.24
CA LEU A 140 -37.81 -33.67 47.68
C LEU A 140 -38.49 -34.46 46.56
N ALA A 141 -37.71 -35.09 45.67
CA ALA A 141 -38.24 -35.92 44.61
C ALA A 141 -38.99 -37.15 45.17
N GLN A 142 -38.40 -37.82 46.17
CA GLN A 142 -38.99 -38.99 46.80
C GLN A 142 -40.24 -38.66 47.62
N TRP A 143 -40.30 -37.47 48.24
CA TRP A 143 -41.47 -37.01 48.97
C TRP A 143 -42.63 -36.64 48.04
N LEU A 144 -42.35 -36.01 46.90
CA LEU A 144 -43.35 -35.64 45.89
C LEU A 144 -43.98 -36.84 45.18
N GLU A 145 -43.22 -37.92 44.97
CA GLU A 145 -43.77 -39.18 44.43
C GLU A 145 -44.79 -39.83 45.38
N GLY A 146 -44.66 -39.61 46.70
CA GLY A 146 -45.54 -40.21 47.71
C GLY A 146 -46.82 -39.42 48.01
N HIS A 147 -46.92 -38.15 47.58
CA HIS A 147 -47.99 -37.23 47.99
C HIS A 147 -48.52 -36.38 46.80
N PRO A 148 -49.08 -36.99 45.74
CA PRO A 148 -49.47 -36.28 44.53
C PRO A 148 -50.65 -35.30 44.71
N ASP A 149 -51.49 -35.51 45.73
CA ASP A 149 -52.78 -34.81 45.90
C ASP A 149 -52.90 -34.02 47.23
N ASP A 150 -51.79 -33.70 47.89
CA ASP A 150 -51.81 -33.01 49.19
C ASP A 150 -51.91 -31.47 49.03
N ASP A 151 -53.08 -30.91 49.32
CA ASP A 151 -53.35 -29.46 49.22
C ASP A 151 -52.53 -28.60 50.21
N GLU A 152 -51.87 -29.20 51.22
CA GLU A 152 -50.92 -28.53 52.12
C GLU A 152 -49.51 -28.35 51.51
N ILE A 153 -49.29 -28.77 50.27
CA ILE A 153 -48.02 -28.59 49.53
C ILE A 153 -47.74 -27.09 49.27
N ARG A 154 -48.78 -26.27 49.13
CA ARG A 154 -48.68 -24.87 48.70
C ARG A 154 -47.90 -23.96 49.68
N PRO A 155 -48.16 -23.98 51.01
CA PRO A 155 -47.42 -23.15 51.96
C PRO A 155 -45.95 -23.59 52.12
N ARG A 156 -45.65 -24.90 52.02
CA ARG A 156 -44.28 -25.43 52.10
C ARG A 156 -43.45 -25.09 50.86
N LEU A 157 -44.06 -25.13 49.67
CA LEU A 157 -43.44 -24.64 48.43
C LEU A 157 -43.18 -23.14 48.45
N ILE A 158 -44.03 -22.33 49.06
CA ILE A 158 -43.80 -20.88 49.24
C ILE A 158 -42.62 -20.63 50.22
N GLY A 159 -42.49 -21.46 51.27
CA GLY A 159 -41.34 -21.46 52.17
C GLY A 159 -40.03 -21.86 51.46
N PHE A 160 -40.12 -22.75 50.46
CA PHE A 160 -38.99 -23.17 49.61
C PHE A 160 -38.65 -22.10 48.55
N GLU A 161 -39.66 -21.45 47.97
CA GLU A 161 -39.51 -20.32 47.03
C GLU A 161 -38.79 -19.13 47.68
N ARG A 162 -39.10 -18.83 48.95
CA ARG A 162 -38.39 -17.79 49.71
C ARG A 162 -36.90 -18.09 49.89
N ARG A 163 -36.54 -19.36 50.12
CA ARG A 163 -35.15 -19.82 50.23
C ARG A 163 -34.41 -19.85 48.89
N LEU A 164 -35.12 -20.11 47.79
CA LEU A 164 -34.56 -20.01 46.43
C LEU A 164 -34.34 -18.55 45.99
N ARG A 165 -35.22 -17.62 46.38
CA ARG A 165 -35.06 -16.18 46.08
C ARG A 165 -33.85 -15.55 46.77
N SER A 166 -33.47 -16.02 47.97
CA SER A 166 -32.24 -15.56 48.64
C SER A 166 -30.95 -16.09 47.99
N CYS A 167 -31.03 -17.09 47.10
CA CYS A 167 -29.88 -17.67 46.40
C CYS A 167 -29.66 -17.12 44.98
N GLY A 168 -30.51 -16.19 44.51
CA GLY A 168 -30.26 -15.40 43.30
C GLY A 168 -30.09 -16.17 41.97
N SER A 169 -30.58 -17.41 41.84
CA SER A 169 -30.36 -18.23 40.63
C SER A 169 -31.57 -18.26 39.67
N SER A 170 -31.28 -18.44 38.38
CA SER A 170 -32.20 -18.48 37.23
C SER A 170 -33.22 -19.62 37.23
N LEU A 171 -33.20 -20.49 38.25
CA LEU A 171 -34.04 -21.70 38.31
C LEU A 171 -35.54 -21.39 38.47
N SER A 172 -35.91 -20.28 39.12
CA SER A 172 -37.32 -19.97 39.41
C SER A 172 -38.16 -19.70 38.15
N ARG A 173 -37.55 -19.16 37.09
CA ARG A 173 -38.22 -18.88 35.82
C ARG A 173 -38.23 -20.09 34.88
N THR A 174 -37.18 -20.90 34.90
CA THR A 174 -37.10 -22.14 34.10
C THR A 174 -38.10 -23.17 34.59
N LEU A 175 -38.29 -23.32 35.90
CA LEU A 175 -39.28 -24.26 36.47
C LEU A 175 -40.72 -23.87 36.12
N ILE A 176 -41.07 -22.58 36.19
CA ILE A 176 -42.41 -22.07 35.84
C ILE A 176 -42.70 -22.24 34.33
N GLY A 177 -41.67 -22.14 33.48
CA GLY A 177 -41.77 -22.43 32.05
C GLY A 177 -41.93 -23.93 31.76
N TRP A 178 -41.25 -24.77 32.52
CA TRP A 178 -41.28 -26.23 32.38
C TRP A 178 -42.63 -26.83 32.83
N ILE A 179 -43.23 -26.29 33.90
CA ILE A 179 -44.55 -26.68 34.41
C ILE A 179 -45.68 -26.36 33.40
N ARG A 180 -45.47 -25.45 32.45
CA ARG A 180 -46.52 -25.00 31.49
C ARG A 180 -46.36 -25.50 30.05
N GLY A 181 -45.30 -26.24 29.71
CA GLY A 181 -45.04 -26.62 28.32
C GLY A 181 -44.39 -27.99 28.17
N GLY A 182 -45.18 -28.99 27.77
CA GLY A 182 -44.67 -30.30 27.39
C GLY A 182 -43.88 -30.28 26.07
N ARG A 183 -42.67 -30.84 26.14
CA ARG A 183 -41.76 -31.36 25.08
C ARG A 183 -41.56 -30.55 23.79
N GLY A 184 -40.31 -30.06 23.62
CA GLY A 184 -39.65 -29.86 22.32
C GLY A 184 -39.17 -28.42 22.06
N THR A 185 -37.84 -28.21 22.18
CA THR A 185 -36.97 -27.11 21.68
C THR A 185 -37.57 -25.72 21.36
N PRO A 186 -36.98 -24.61 21.85
CA PRO A 186 -37.55 -23.28 21.66
C PRO A 186 -37.54 -22.88 20.17
N ALA A 187 -38.73 -22.66 19.62
CA ALA A 187 -38.90 -22.05 18.30
C ALA A 187 -38.32 -20.63 18.29
N LEU A 188 -37.70 -20.20 17.19
CA LEU A 188 -37.13 -18.87 16.95
C LEU A 188 -38.01 -17.68 17.46
N PRO A 189 -39.36 -17.74 17.42
CA PRO A 189 -40.21 -16.71 18.02
C PRO A 189 -40.05 -16.56 19.55
N ALA A 190 -39.77 -17.64 20.29
CA ALA A 190 -39.52 -17.62 21.72
C ALA A 190 -38.17 -16.98 22.07
N VAL A 191 -37.15 -17.21 21.22
CA VAL A 191 -35.84 -16.54 21.31
C VAL A 191 -36.01 -15.04 21.06
N LEU A 192 -36.76 -14.65 20.02
CA LEU A 192 -37.05 -13.25 19.70
C LEU A 192 -37.87 -12.53 20.78
N ALA A 193 -38.82 -13.23 21.42
CA ALA A 193 -39.59 -12.69 22.55
C ALA A 193 -38.75 -12.53 23.83
N ALA A 194 -37.80 -13.42 24.07
CA ALA A 194 -36.93 -13.38 25.24
C ALA A 194 -35.79 -12.35 25.12
N ILE A 195 -35.28 -12.09 23.90
CA ILE A 195 -34.29 -11.05 23.62
C ILE A 195 -34.81 -9.64 23.96
N ARG A 196 -36.11 -9.38 23.82
CA ARG A 196 -36.73 -8.10 24.21
C ARG A 196 -36.69 -7.84 25.72
N ASN A 197 -36.43 -8.84 26.56
CA ASN A 197 -36.44 -8.73 28.02
C ASN A 197 -35.11 -9.23 28.65
N ARG A 198 -34.06 -8.39 28.55
CA ARG A 198 -32.96 -8.23 29.53
C ARG A 198 -31.99 -9.40 29.82
N ASP A 199 -31.54 -10.17 28.82
CA ASP A 199 -30.26 -10.92 28.98
C ASP A 199 -29.47 -11.15 27.68
N GLN A 200 -28.89 -10.08 27.12
CA GLN A 200 -28.33 -10.06 25.75
C GLN A 200 -27.15 -11.02 25.51
N ARG A 201 -26.33 -11.36 26.51
CA ARG A 201 -25.05 -12.07 26.26
C ARG A 201 -25.23 -13.53 25.83
N HIS A 202 -26.19 -14.25 26.40
CA HIS A 202 -26.43 -15.65 26.04
C HIS A 202 -27.01 -15.78 24.62
N TYR A 203 -27.87 -14.83 24.22
CA TYR A 203 -28.47 -14.81 22.89
C TYR A 203 -27.47 -14.45 21.78
N LEU A 204 -26.50 -13.58 22.07
CA LEU A 204 -25.44 -13.25 21.11
C LEU A 204 -24.56 -14.46 20.78
N GLY A 205 -24.31 -15.34 21.76
CA GLY A 205 -23.64 -16.62 21.52
C GLY A 205 -24.45 -17.52 20.59
N ALA A 206 -25.72 -17.76 20.93
CA ALA A 206 -26.60 -18.61 20.15
C ALA A 206 -26.83 -18.11 18.71
N LEU A 207 -26.99 -16.80 18.51
CA LEU A 207 -27.11 -16.20 17.18
C LEU A 207 -25.79 -16.31 16.39
N ARG A 208 -24.64 -16.18 17.05
CA ARG A 208 -23.32 -16.37 16.43
C ARG A 208 -23.11 -17.82 15.99
N ASP A 209 -23.48 -18.77 16.84
CA ASP A 209 -23.42 -20.20 16.52
C ASP A 209 -24.39 -20.52 15.37
N LEU A 210 -25.60 -19.96 15.37
CA LEU A 210 -26.57 -20.16 14.29
C LEU A 210 -26.07 -19.64 12.94
N VAL A 211 -25.41 -18.47 12.92
CA VAL A 211 -24.80 -17.90 11.70
C VAL A 211 -23.67 -18.80 11.17
N GLN A 212 -22.92 -19.46 12.06
CA GLN A 212 -21.79 -20.32 11.71
C GLN A 212 -22.19 -21.76 11.37
N ASP A 213 -23.37 -22.21 11.78
CA ASP A 213 -23.86 -23.58 11.58
C ASP A 213 -24.20 -23.84 10.10
N THR A 214 -23.28 -24.50 9.39
CA THR A 214 -23.44 -24.82 7.97
C THR A 214 -24.54 -25.85 7.68
N THR A 215 -25.08 -26.53 8.70
CA THR A 215 -26.21 -27.46 8.52
C THR A 215 -27.54 -26.74 8.37
N ARG A 216 -27.58 -25.45 8.74
CA ARG A 216 -28.78 -24.59 8.62
C ARG A 216 -28.93 -24.04 7.22
N SER A 217 -30.20 -23.77 6.86
CA SER A 217 -30.51 -23.12 5.60
C SER A 217 -29.85 -21.74 5.53
N ALA A 218 -29.52 -21.29 4.31
CA ALA A 218 -28.95 -19.97 4.10
C ALA A 218 -29.88 -18.87 4.67
N GLU A 219 -31.20 -19.02 4.48
CA GLU A 219 -32.19 -18.06 4.95
C GLU A 219 -32.23 -17.91 6.48
N GLU A 220 -32.14 -19.02 7.24
CA GLU A 220 -32.07 -18.97 8.71
C GLU A 220 -30.80 -18.29 9.20
N ARG A 221 -29.66 -18.63 8.58
CA ARG A 221 -28.37 -17.97 8.87
C ARG A 221 -28.43 -16.48 8.59
N PHE A 222 -29.14 -16.08 7.54
CA PHE A 222 -29.26 -14.67 7.14
C PHE A 222 -30.13 -13.89 8.11
N ARG A 223 -31.29 -14.43 8.49
CA ARG A 223 -32.17 -13.81 9.50
C ARG A 223 -31.46 -13.67 10.85
N ALA A 224 -30.64 -14.64 11.24
CA ALA A 224 -29.86 -14.53 12.46
C ALA A 224 -28.77 -13.47 12.37
N LEU A 225 -28.13 -13.29 11.19
CA LEU A 225 -27.17 -12.22 10.99
C LEU A 225 -27.82 -10.84 11.05
N ASP A 226 -29.01 -10.66 10.48
CA ASP A 226 -29.79 -9.41 10.55
C ASP A 226 -30.12 -9.07 12.01
N VAL A 227 -30.63 -10.04 12.78
CA VAL A 227 -30.93 -9.85 14.20
C VAL A 227 -29.66 -9.57 15.01
N LEU A 228 -28.57 -10.25 14.70
CA LEU A 228 -27.28 -10.00 15.36
C LEU A 228 -26.76 -8.58 15.03
N ALA A 229 -27.03 -8.06 13.84
CA ALA A 229 -26.58 -6.74 13.41
C ALA A 229 -27.30 -5.61 14.16
N ASP A 230 -28.58 -5.82 14.49
CA ASP A 230 -29.37 -4.90 15.31
C ASP A 230 -28.97 -4.93 16.79
N LEU A 231 -28.42 -6.05 17.28
CA LEU A 231 -28.13 -6.27 18.70
C LEU A 231 -26.66 -6.02 19.07
N ASP A 232 -25.72 -6.48 18.26
CA ASP A 232 -24.28 -6.38 18.49
C ASP A 232 -23.50 -6.27 17.16
N VAL A 233 -23.34 -5.03 16.76
CA VAL A 233 -22.56 -4.60 15.60
C VAL A 233 -21.15 -5.18 15.57
N ASP A 234 -20.49 -5.35 16.72
CA ASP A 234 -19.13 -5.87 16.79
C ASP A 234 -19.09 -7.39 16.61
N ALA A 235 -20.13 -8.11 17.03
CA ALA A 235 -20.28 -9.55 16.78
C ALA A 235 -20.45 -9.87 15.29
N VAL A 236 -21.26 -9.07 14.58
CA VAL A 236 -21.49 -9.23 13.14
C VAL A 236 -20.22 -8.99 12.32
N ARG A 237 -19.34 -8.09 12.78
CA ARG A 237 -18.07 -7.74 12.12
C ARG A 237 -17.13 -8.93 11.88
N GLY A 238 -17.12 -9.93 12.77
CA GLY A 238 -16.33 -11.15 12.62
C GLY A 238 -16.96 -12.22 11.71
N LEU A 239 -18.27 -12.10 11.44
CA LEU A 239 -19.07 -13.12 10.77
C LEU A 239 -19.33 -12.80 9.30
N LEU A 240 -19.21 -11.54 8.89
CA LEU A 240 -19.49 -11.12 7.52
C LEU A 240 -18.58 -11.73 6.44
N GLY A 241 -17.30 -11.93 6.73
CA GLY A 241 -16.39 -12.64 5.82
C GLY A 241 -16.82 -14.10 5.59
N PRO A 242 -16.97 -14.91 6.65
CA PRO A 242 -17.52 -16.27 6.56
C PRO A 242 -18.91 -16.33 5.93
N ALA A 243 -19.81 -15.39 6.25
CA ALA A 243 -21.16 -15.35 5.71
C ALA A 243 -21.14 -15.10 4.18
N ILE A 244 -20.36 -14.13 3.70
CA ILE A 244 -20.20 -13.88 2.25
C ILE A 244 -19.64 -15.12 1.55
N ALA A 245 -18.64 -15.79 2.14
CA ALA A 245 -18.09 -17.03 1.60
C ALA A 245 -19.14 -18.17 1.57
N ALA A 246 -20.11 -18.16 2.48
CA ALA A 246 -21.22 -19.10 2.56
C ALA A 246 -22.43 -18.72 1.69
N GLY A 247 -22.31 -17.72 0.81
CA GLY A 247 -23.37 -17.31 -0.12
C GLY A 247 -24.29 -16.20 0.40
N TYR A 248 -23.92 -15.51 1.49
CA TYR A 248 -24.63 -14.31 1.94
C TYR A 248 -24.64 -13.26 0.83
N PRO A 249 -25.80 -12.66 0.50
CA PRO A 249 -25.87 -11.62 -0.50
C PRO A 249 -24.91 -10.50 -0.14
N VAL A 250 -23.87 -10.32 -0.96
CA VAL A 250 -22.85 -9.27 -0.81
C VAL A 250 -23.51 -7.90 -0.65
N ASP A 251 -24.63 -7.72 -1.33
CA ASP A 251 -25.47 -6.52 -1.29
C ASP A 251 -26.00 -6.24 0.14
N SER A 252 -26.66 -7.22 0.75
CA SER A 252 -27.14 -7.12 2.14
C SER A 252 -26.00 -6.98 3.15
N ALA A 253 -24.83 -7.54 2.86
CA ALA A 253 -23.65 -7.45 3.73
C ALA A 253 -23.07 -6.04 3.71
N ILE A 254 -22.98 -5.43 2.54
CA ILE A 254 -22.50 -4.05 2.35
C ILE A 254 -23.48 -3.06 2.97
N ASP A 255 -24.80 -3.25 2.80
CA ASP A 255 -25.81 -2.42 3.45
C ASP A 255 -25.72 -2.48 4.98
N HIS A 256 -25.55 -3.68 5.53
CA HIS A 256 -25.30 -3.82 6.97
C HIS A 256 -24.02 -3.11 7.39
N TRP A 257 -22.90 -3.28 6.69
CA TRP A 257 -21.64 -2.58 6.96
C TRP A 257 -21.77 -1.06 6.89
N MET A 258 -22.49 -0.55 5.90
CA MET A 258 -22.73 0.88 5.69
C MET A 258 -23.52 1.49 6.85
N LYS A 259 -24.48 0.74 7.42
CA LYS A 259 -25.20 1.15 8.65
C LYS A 259 -24.29 1.25 9.88
N LEU A 260 -23.14 0.55 9.92
CA LEU A 260 -22.24 0.54 11.08
C LEU A 260 -21.38 1.81 11.23
N GLY A 261 -21.31 2.67 10.21
CA GLY A 261 -20.99 4.10 10.32
C GLY A 261 -19.60 4.54 10.84
N LYS A 262 -18.68 3.65 11.26
CA LYS A 262 -17.39 4.08 11.84
C LYS A 262 -16.24 4.06 10.82
N ARG A 263 -15.45 5.13 10.82
CA ARG A 263 -14.26 5.31 9.94
C ARG A 263 -13.19 4.23 10.08
N ARG A 264 -13.09 3.56 11.25
CA ARG A 264 -12.20 2.39 11.46
C ARG A 264 -12.66 1.16 10.67
N ASP A 265 -13.93 1.09 10.32
CA ASP A 265 -14.51 -0.06 9.63
C ASP A 265 -14.14 0.01 8.14
N LEU A 266 -14.09 1.20 7.55
CA LEU A 266 -13.62 1.39 6.16
C LEU A 266 -12.23 0.78 5.88
N ILE A 267 -11.30 0.86 6.83
CA ILE A 267 -9.94 0.28 6.70
C ILE A 267 -9.98 -1.26 6.74
N ARG A 268 -10.88 -1.85 7.52
CA ARG A 268 -11.07 -3.31 7.54
C ARG A 268 -11.91 -3.80 6.36
N LEU A 269 -12.82 -2.97 5.85
CA LEU A 269 -13.55 -3.24 4.61
C LEU A 269 -12.55 -3.34 3.45
N GLU A 270 -11.59 -2.41 3.40
CA GLU A 270 -10.47 -2.46 2.46
C GLU A 270 -9.70 -3.79 2.58
N GLU A 271 -9.36 -4.20 3.81
CA GLU A 271 -8.66 -5.46 4.04
C GLU A 271 -9.50 -6.69 3.62
N GLN A 272 -10.80 -6.73 3.92
CA GLN A 272 -11.65 -7.86 3.55
C GLN A 272 -11.98 -7.90 2.06
N LEU A 273 -12.22 -6.76 1.42
CA LEU A 273 -12.41 -6.66 -0.03
C LEU A 273 -11.15 -7.06 -0.78
N SER A 274 -9.96 -6.79 -0.23
CA SER A 274 -8.70 -7.24 -0.82
C SER A 274 -8.50 -8.76 -0.81
N ARG A 275 -9.28 -9.50 -0.01
CA ARG A 275 -9.28 -10.96 0.06
C ARG A 275 -10.34 -11.60 -0.84
N LEU A 276 -11.27 -10.81 -1.38
CA LEU A 276 -12.23 -11.31 -2.36
C LEU A 276 -11.55 -11.41 -3.72
N GLU A 277 -11.76 -12.52 -4.42
CA GLU A 277 -11.27 -12.73 -5.78
C GLU A 277 -12.44 -12.97 -6.75
N GLY A 278 -12.16 -12.81 -8.05
CA GLY A 278 -13.10 -13.16 -9.12
C GLY A 278 -14.42 -12.40 -9.05
N GLU A 279 -15.53 -13.13 -9.10
CA GLU A 279 -16.88 -12.60 -9.22
C GLU A 279 -17.38 -11.94 -7.92
N ALA A 280 -16.95 -12.44 -6.75
CA ALA A 280 -17.32 -11.87 -5.46
C ALA A 280 -16.74 -10.45 -5.27
N PHE A 281 -15.49 -10.23 -5.70
CA PHE A 281 -14.87 -8.91 -5.72
C PHE A 281 -15.61 -7.96 -6.65
N ARG A 282 -15.95 -8.40 -7.87
CA ARG A 282 -16.69 -7.57 -8.84
C ARG A 282 -18.04 -7.13 -8.30
N ARG A 283 -18.83 -8.03 -7.71
CA ARG A 283 -20.13 -7.68 -7.11
C ARG A 283 -19.97 -6.69 -5.96
N ALA A 284 -19.00 -6.91 -5.08
CA ALA A 284 -18.75 -6.00 -3.97
C ALA A 284 -18.33 -4.59 -4.45
N VAL A 285 -17.48 -4.53 -5.48
CA VAL A 285 -17.09 -3.27 -6.13
C VAL A 285 -18.28 -2.57 -6.77
N VAL A 286 -19.11 -3.31 -7.50
CA VAL A 286 -20.34 -2.77 -8.11
C VAL A 286 -21.26 -2.16 -7.07
N HIS A 287 -21.44 -2.83 -5.94
CA HIS A 287 -22.38 -2.39 -4.93
C HIS A 287 -21.86 -1.17 -4.14
N LEU A 288 -20.57 -1.15 -3.83
CA LEU A 288 -19.93 0.01 -3.22
C LEU A 288 -20.00 1.24 -4.15
N ALA A 289 -19.88 1.06 -5.47
CA ALA A 289 -19.93 2.18 -6.40
C ALA A 289 -21.28 2.92 -6.41
N ARG A 290 -22.37 2.30 -5.92
CA ARG A 290 -23.72 2.88 -5.89
C ARG A 290 -23.94 3.94 -4.82
N SER A 291 -23.10 3.97 -3.78
CA SER A 291 -23.25 4.94 -2.69
C SER A 291 -22.03 5.88 -2.64
N THR A 292 -22.23 7.13 -2.23
CA THR A 292 -21.12 8.09 -2.05
C THR A 292 -20.10 7.60 -1.04
N ALA A 293 -20.53 6.89 0.01
CA ALA A 293 -19.63 6.29 0.99
C ALA A 293 -18.89 5.06 0.41
N GLY A 294 -19.58 4.22 -0.35
CA GLY A 294 -18.98 3.05 -1.01
C GLY A 294 -18.01 3.44 -2.14
N ALA A 295 -18.34 4.44 -2.96
CA ALA A 295 -17.46 5.00 -3.98
C ALA A 295 -16.18 5.54 -3.36
N LYS A 296 -16.28 6.14 -2.16
CA LYS A 296 -15.12 6.55 -1.36
C LYS A 296 -14.28 5.36 -0.87
N VAL A 297 -14.90 4.23 -0.50
CA VAL A 297 -14.14 3.01 -0.17
C VAL A 297 -13.42 2.46 -1.38
N LEU A 298 -14.08 2.39 -2.54
CA LEU A 298 -13.45 1.93 -3.78
C LEU A 298 -12.27 2.82 -4.18
N VAL A 299 -12.45 4.11 -3.99
CA VAL A 299 -11.41 5.11 -4.09
C VAL A 299 -10.24 4.78 -3.18
N ASP A 300 -10.46 4.54 -1.90
CA ASP A 300 -9.40 4.31 -0.91
C ASP A 300 -8.69 2.96 -1.19
N LEU A 301 -9.45 1.88 -1.43
CA LEU A 301 -8.97 0.57 -1.90
C LEU A 301 -8.08 0.66 -3.14
N TRP A 302 -8.46 1.55 -4.07
CA TRP A 302 -7.74 1.73 -5.31
C TRP A 302 -6.45 2.54 -5.13
N VAL A 303 -6.36 3.46 -4.14
CA VAL A 303 -5.08 4.13 -3.77
C VAL A 303 -4.06 3.12 -3.25
N GLY A 304 -4.51 2.05 -2.58
CA GLY A 304 -3.66 0.98 -2.05
C GLY A 304 -2.91 0.15 -3.11
N GLY A 305 -3.21 0.34 -4.40
CA GLY A 305 -2.39 -0.13 -5.52
C GLY A 305 -2.48 -1.61 -5.88
N ARG A 306 -3.47 -2.36 -5.36
CA ARG A 306 -3.49 -3.83 -5.50
C ARG A 306 -4.34 -4.43 -6.63
N GLN A 307 -5.24 -3.69 -7.28
CA GLN A 307 -6.22 -4.28 -8.23
C GLN A 307 -6.70 -3.26 -9.31
N GLU A 308 -5.80 -2.66 -10.11
CA GLU A 308 -6.19 -1.64 -11.12
C GLU A 308 -7.13 -2.21 -12.20
N GLU A 309 -6.86 -3.42 -12.73
CA GLU A 309 -7.64 -3.98 -13.86
C GLU A 309 -9.00 -4.54 -13.44
N SER A 310 -9.07 -5.27 -12.32
CA SER A 310 -10.32 -5.86 -11.79
C SER A 310 -11.36 -4.79 -11.43
N LEU A 311 -10.91 -3.66 -10.86
CA LEU A 311 -11.77 -2.55 -10.49
C LEU A 311 -12.30 -1.81 -11.73
N VAL A 312 -11.47 -1.66 -12.77
CA VAL A 312 -11.89 -1.08 -14.05
C VAL A 312 -12.93 -1.96 -14.73
N VAL A 313 -12.72 -3.27 -14.82
CA VAL A 313 -13.70 -4.18 -15.41
C VAL A 313 -15.04 -4.13 -14.66
N ALA A 314 -14.99 -4.12 -13.32
CA ALA A 314 -16.20 -4.02 -12.51
C ALA A 314 -16.94 -2.69 -12.71
N ILE A 315 -16.23 -1.56 -12.72
CA ILE A 315 -16.85 -0.23 -12.87
C ILE A 315 -17.31 0.01 -14.31
N SER A 316 -16.51 -0.35 -15.32
CA SER A 316 -16.83 -0.18 -16.74
C SER A 316 -18.02 -1.03 -17.21
N SER A 317 -18.34 -2.11 -16.51
CA SER A 317 -19.52 -2.95 -16.81
C SER A 317 -20.86 -2.27 -16.50
N ARG A 318 -20.85 -1.06 -15.91
CA ARG A 318 -22.07 -0.37 -15.49
C ARG A 318 -22.17 1.04 -16.06
N SER A 319 -23.25 1.27 -16.80
CA SER A 319 -23.57 2.55 -17.42
C SER A 319 -23.95 3.65 -16.43
N ASP A 320 -24.29 3.33 -15.18
CA ASP A 320 -24.76 4.28 -14.16
C ASP A 320 -23.64 4.97 -13.36
N VAL A 321 -22.44 4.38 -13.31
CA VAL A 321 -21.33 4.92 -12.49
C VAL A 321 -20.71 6.17 -13.11
N VAL A 322 -20.53 6.18 -14.44
CA VAL A 322 -19.90 7.31 -15.15
C VAL A 322 -20.71 8.61 -14.97
N PRO A 323 -22.05 8.64 -15.16
CA PRO A 323 -22.85 9.83 -14.87
C PRO A 323 -22.71 10.33 -13.42
N HIS A 324 -22.65 9.42 -12.44
CA HIS A 324 -22.46 9.80 -11.04
C HIS A 324 -21.08 10.41 -10.79
N LEU A 325 -20.02 9.81 -11.35
CA LEU A 325 -18.66 10.36 -11.27
C LEU A 325 -18.54 11.73 -11.94
N ARG A 326 -19.22 11.95 -13.08
CA ARG A 326 -19.30 13.27 -13.71
C ARG A 326 -19.99 14.29 -12.80
N SER A 327 -21.12 13.91 -12.20
CA SER A 327 -21.82 14.76 -11.25
C SER A 327 -20.94 15.10 -10.04
N LEU A 328 -20.20 14.13 -9.49
CA LEU A 328 -19.27 14.36 -8.40
C LEU A 328 -18.07 15.25 -8.80
N ALA A 329 -17.48 15.00 -9.97
CA ALA A 329 -16.30 15.71 -10.48
C ALA A 329 -16.62 17.16 -10.85
N PHE A 330 -17.75 17.40 -11.50
CA PHE A 330 -18.08 18.68 -12.12
C PHE A 330 -19.21 19.45 -11.42
N GLY A 331 -19.95 18.82 -10.50
CA GLY A 331 -21.05 19.43 -9.74
C GLY A 331 -20.60 20.32 -8.58
N GLY A 332 -21.51 21.17 -8.07
CA GLY A 332 -21.23 22.31 -7.18
C GLY A 332 -21.02 22.03 -5.68
N ALA A 333 -21.55 20.93 -5.13
CA ALA A 333 -21.66 20.74 -3.67
C ALA A 333 -20.65 19.76 -3.04
N THR A 334 -19.66 19.27 -3.79
CA THR A 334 -18.74 18.22 -3.32
C THR A 334 -17.45 18.79 -2.73
N ARG A 335 -16.89 18.06 -1.75
CA ARG A 335 -15.58 18.42 -1.16
C ARG A 335 -14.51 18.37 -2.25
N GLN A 336 -13.52 19.26 -2.15
CA GLN A 336 -12.43 19.36 -3.13
C GLN A 336 -11.75 18.00 -3.41
N LYS A 337 -11.47 17.23 -2.36
CA LYS A 337 -10.83 15.91 -2.46
C LYS A 337 -11.69 14.89 -3.21
N ASP A 338 -13.01 14.94 -3.03
CA ASP A 338 -13.94 14.01 -3.70
C ASP A 338 -14.00 14.32 -5.20
N ARG A 339 -13.93 15.61 -5.58
CA ARG A 339 -13.81 16.03 -6.99
C ARG A 339 -12.53 15.56 -7.65
N GLU A 340 -11.38 15.79 -7.00
CA GLU A 340 -10.08 15.34 -7.51
C GLU A 340 -10.11 13.84 -7.79
N ARG A 341 -10.70 13.09 -6.87
CA ARG A 341 -10.76 11.65 -6.99
C ARG A 341 -11.73 11.17 -8.06
N ALA A 342 -12.90 11.82 -8.18
CA ALA A 342 -13.83 11.54 -9.26
C ALA A 342 -13.18 11.81 -10.63
N ILE A 343 -12.42 12.90 -10.77
CA ILE A 343 -11.64 13.21 -11.97
C ILE A 343 -10.62 12.12 -12.28
N GLU A 344 -9.85 11.66 -11.28
CA GLU A 344 -8.89 10.57 -11.46
C GLU A 344 -9.57 9.29 -11.95
N LEU A 345 -10.74 8.95 -11.37
CA LEU A 345 -11.54 7.78 -11.76
C LEU A 345 -12.04 7.88 -13.21
N LEU A 346 -12.60 9.03 -13.61
CA LEU A 346 -13.00 9.29 -15.00
C LEU A 346 -11.83 9.08 -15.96
N GLY A 347 -10.63 9.47 -15.54
CA GLY A 347 -9.37 9.19 -16.23
C GLY A 347 -9.13 7.71 -16.50
N ILE A 348 -9.20 6.87 -15.46
CA ILE A 348 -8.97 5.42 -15.57
C ILE A 348 -10.02 4.77 -16.46
N LEU A 349 -11.28 5.17 -16.29
CA LEU A 349 -12.40 4.66 -17.09
C LEU A 349 -12.33 5.13 -18.55
N ARG A 350 -11.34 5.98 -18.87
CA ARG A 350 -11.12 6.56 -20.19
C ARG A 350 -12.38 7.22 -20.75
N ASP A 351 -13.12 7.91 -19.88
CA ASP A 351 -14.39 8.51 -20.23
C ASP A 351 -14.19 9.71 -21.19
N LYS A 352 -14.35 9.45 -22.48
CA LYS A 352 -14.13 10.45 -23.54
C LYS A 352 -15.16 11.59 -23.49
N GLU A 353 -16.37 11.36 -22.99
CA GLU A 353 -17.39 12.42 -22.95
C GLU A 353 -17.09 13.45 -21.86
N SER A 354 -16.26 13.10 -20.87
CA SER A 354 -15.74 14.05 -19.87
C SER A 354 -14.61 14.92 -20.38
N LEU A 355 -14.06 14.67 -21.59
CA LEU A 355 -12.93 15.42 -22.11
C LEU A 355 -13.18 16.93 -22.13
N PRO A 356 -14.30 17.48 -22.67
CA PRO A 356 -14.50 18.93 -22.73
C PRO A 356 -14.46 19.60 -21.34
N GLN A 357 -15.04 18.96 -20.31
CA GLN A 357 -15.03 19.47 -18.95
C GLN A 357 -13.65 19.34 -18.30
N LEU A 358 -12.94 18.23 -18.53
CA LEU A 358 -11.56 18.04 -18.06
C LEU A 358 -10.60 19.04 -18.71
N GLU A 359 -10.76 19.29 -20.01
CA GLU A 359 -10.02 20.32 -20.74
C GLU A 359 -10.30 21.70 -20.14
N ARG A 360 -11.58 22.03 -19.88
CA ARG A 360 -11.97 23.28 -19.22
C ARG A 360 -11.34 23.40 -17.82
N PHE A 361 -11.43 22.38 -16.97
CA PHE A 361 -10.83 22.41 -15.63
C PHE A 361 -9.30 22.51 -15.70
N PHE A 362 -8.68 21.83 -16.65
CA PHE A 362 -7.25 21.92 -16.93
C PHE A 362 -6.86 23.31 -17.47
N LEU A 363 -7.75 24.04 -18.16
CA LEU A 363 -7.58 25.43 -18.64
C LEU A 363 -8.01 26.50 -17.62
N GLU A 364 -8.76 26.14 -16.58
CA GLU A 364 -9.08 26.99 -15.42
C GLU A 364 -8.11 26.84 -14.24
N GLY A 365 -7.47 25.67 -14.10
CA GLY A 365 -6.32 25.45 -13.19
C GLY A 365 -6.73 24.65 -11.98
N ARG A 366 -7.95 24.14 -12.06
CA ARG A 366 -8.66 23.44 -11.03
C ARG A 366 -8.22 21.99 -11.08
N PHE A 367 -7.85 21.47 -9.92
CA PHE A 367 -7.51 20.06 -9.77
C PHE A 367 -6.40 19.62 -10.74
N LEU A 368 -5.42 20.50 -10.99
CA LEU A 368 -4.44 20.37 -12.08
C LEU A 368 -3.74 19.00 -12.11
N VAL A 369 -3.44 18.45 -10.94
CA VAL A 369 -2.89 17.10 -10.75
C VAL A 369 -3.83 16.04 -11.35
N ALA A 370 -5.08 16.00 -10.85
CA ALA A 370 -6.08 15.02 -11.22
C ALA A 370 -6.48 15.16 -12.69
N THR A 371 -6.70 16.38 -13.19
CA THR A 371 -7.08 16.63 -14.58
C THR A 371 -5.95 16.26 -15.54
N THR A 372 -4.69 16.56 -15.22
CA THR A 372 -3.54 16.13 -16.02
C THR A 372 -3.43 14.61 -16.11
N GLU A 373 -3.58 13.92 -14.97
CA GLU A 373 -3.54 12.45 -14.94
C GLU A 373 -4.70 11.82 -15.70
N ALA A 374 -5.90 12.40 -15.59
CA ALA A 374 -7.10 11.93 -16.27
C ALA A 374 -7.01 12.14 -17.78
N LEU A 375 -6.62 13.33 -18.23
CA LEU A 375 -6.37 13.64 -19.64
C LEU A 375 -5.32 12.71 -20.25
N GLY A 376 -4.24 12.44 -19.49
CA GLY A 376 -3.21 11.47 -19.89
C GLY A 376 -3.76 10.06 -20.09
N ARG A 377 -4.66 9.58 -19.21
CA ARG A 377 -5.24 8.23 -19.28
C ARG A 377 -6.30 8.06 -20.36
N ILE A 378 -7.18 9.05 -20.52
CA ILE A 378 -8.24 9.01 -21.55
C ILE A 378 -7.60 8.90 -22.92
N GLY A 379 -6.45 9.58 -23.11
CA GLY A 379 -5.70 9.56 -24.35
C GLY A 379 -6.38 10.40 -25.42
N GLY A 380 -5.58 11.06 -26.23
CA GLY A 380 -6.07 11.88 -27.33
C GLY A 380 -5.06 12.93 -27.73
N ALA A 381 -4.83 13.07 -29.05
CA ALA A 381 -3.93 14.08 -29.60
C ALA A 381 -4.28 15.50 -29.09
N LYS A 382 -5.58 15.79 -28.94
CA LYS A 382 -6.07 17.07 -28.41
C LYS A 382 -5.64 17.32 -26.96
N ALA A 383 -5.75 16.32 -26.08
CA ALA A 383 -5.31 16.42 -24.69
C ALA A 383 -3.78 16.61 -24.58
N ALA A 384 -3.00 15.93 -25.43
CA ALA A 384 -1.56 16.13 -25.54
C ALA A 384 -1.19 17.55 -26.01
N LEU A 385 -1.98 18.17 -26.89
CA LEU A 385 -1.77 19.55 -27.35
C LEU A 385 -2.11 20.62 -26.30
N LEU A 386 -3.02 20.31 -25.37
CA LEU A 386 -3.48 21.24 -24.34
C LEU A 386 -2.52 21.36 -23.17
N LEU A 387 -1.90 20.26 -22.75
CA LEU A 387 -0.95 20.26 -21.63
C LEU A 387 0.12 21.34 -21.75
N PRO A 388 0.85 21.48 -22.87
CA PRO A 388 1.88 22.50 -22.98
C PRO A 388 1.35 23.93 -23.04
N ARG A 389 0.06 24.18 -23.38
CA ARG A 389 -0.51 25.55 -23.38
C ARG A 389 -0.66 26.15 -21.99
N ARG A 390 -0.84 25.32 -20.97
CA ARG A 390 -1.15 25.77 -19.60
C ARG A 390 -0.03 25.56 -18.60
N ILE A 391 1.03 24.86 -18.99
CA ILE A 391 2.21 24.66 -18.15
C ILE A 391 3.06 25.94 -18.18
N ARG A 392 2.49 27.05 -17.71
CA ARG A 392 3.28 28.16 -17.20
C ARG A 392 3.75 27.75 -15.81
N LEU A 393 4.97 27.24 -15.75
CA LEU A 393 5.56 26.75 -14.51
C LEU A 393 5.85 27.84 -13.48
N SER A 394 5.66 29.12 -13.85
CA SER A 394 5.60 30.23 -12.89
C SER A 394 4.53 30.02 -11.83
N ASP A 395 3.41 29.37 -12.17
CA ASP A 395 2.24 29.29 -11.29
C ASP A 395 2.31 28.06 -10.34
N TRP A 396 3.45 27.36 -10.37
CA TRP A 396 3.59 25.99 -9.90
C TRP A 396 4.47 25.99 -8.64
N ALA A 397 3.84 26.01 -7.46
CA ALA A 397 4.53 26.09 -6.16
C ALA A 397 5.54 24.95 -5.89
N ARG A 398 5.50 23.83 -6.64
CA ARG A 398 6.38 22.67 -6.47
C ARG A 398 6.76 22.01 -7.81
N PRO A 399 7.67 22.63 -8.60
CA PRO A 399 7.95 22.23 -9.98
C PRO A 399 8.36 20.76 -10.13
N GLY A 400 9.10 20.17 -9.18
CA GLY A 400 9.55 18.77 -9.26
C GLY A 400 8.44 17.72 -9.25
N ARG A 401 7.45 17.84 -8.34
CA ARG A 401 6.29 16.91 -8.27
C ARG A 401 5.51 16.93 -9.59
N GLN A 402 5.47 18.12 -10.15
CA GLN A 402 4.67 18.51 -11.27
C GLN A 402 5.27 18.11 -12.62
N LEU A 403 6.58 18.26 -12.79
CA LEU A 403 7.33 17.68 -13.91
C LEU A 403 7.16 16.16 -13.96
N LYS A 404 7.15 15.51 -12.80
CA LYS A 404 6.89 14.07 -12.71
C LYS A 404 5.47 13.70 -13.15
N MET A 405 4.47 14.52 -12.84
CA MET A 405 3.10 14.32 -13.31
C MET A 405 2.96 14.55 -14.81
N LEU A 406 3.55 15.64 -15.32
CA LEU A 406 3.59 15.90 -16.75
C LEU A 406 4.25 14.74 -17.48
N GLY A 407 5.41 14.28 -17.01
CA GLY A 407 6.10 13.14 -17.60
C GLY A 407 5.28 11.85 -17.56
N ARG A 408 4.52 11.60 -16.48
CA ARG A 408 3.55 10.48 -16.43
C ARG A 408 2.42 10.64 -17.43
N ALA A 409 1.88 11.86 -17.61
CA ALA A 409 0.85 12.12 -18.60
C ALA A 409 1.38 11.92 -20.02
N ILE A 410 2.56 12.45 -20.34
CA ILE A 410 3.26 12.23 -21.63
C ILE A 410 3.44 10.73 -21.87
N ARG A 411 3.90 9.98 -20.86
CA ARG A 411 4.05 8.51 -20.97
C ARG A 411 2.73 7.83 -21.33
N ARG A 412 1.60 8.29 -20.78
CA ARG A 412 0.29 7.70 -21.06
C ARG A 412 -0.25 8.05 -22.46
N PHE A 413 0.15 9.18 -23.05
CA PHE A 413 -0.10 9.47 -24.46
C PHE A 413 0.76 8.64 -25.42
N GLY A 414 1.79 7.96 -24.91
CA GLY A 414 2.71 7.17 -25.71
C GLY A 414 3.60 8.02 -26.63
N ASP A 415 4.11 7.39 -27.66
CA ASP A 415 5.13 7.95 -28.55
C ASP A 415 4.62 9.14 -29.36
N GLU A 416 3.35 9.11 -29.78
CA GLU A 416 2.72 10.22 -30.52
C GLU A 416 2.63 11.49 -29.68
N GLY A 417 2.22 11.36 -28.42
CA GLY A 417 2.18 12.46 -27.48
C GLY A 417 3.58 13.04 -27.28
N ALA A 418 4.55 12.19 -26.97
CA ALA A 418 5.94 12.61 -26.80
C ALA A 418 6.54 13.28 -28.05
N ALA A 419 6.22 12.79 -29.25
CA ALA A 419 6.65 13.38 -30.51
C ALA A 419 6.10 14.80 -30.72
N LEU A 420 4.85 15.08 -30.31
CA LEU A 420 4.29 16.44 -30.34
C LEU A 420 5.09 17.41 -29.46
N TYR A 421 5.57 16.96 -28.30
CA TYR A 421 6.45 17.76 -27.45
C TYR A 421 7.83 17.99 -28.07
N LEU A 422 8.41 16.95 -28.68
CA LEU A 422 9.69 17.05 -29.39
C LEU A 422 9.60 18.06 -30.55
N LYS A 423 8.51 18.05 -31.31
CA LYS A 423 8.25 19.06 -32.36
C LYS A 423 8.22 20.48 -31.80
N ARG A 424 7.59 20.71 -30.64
CA ARG A 424 7.60 22.03 -29.98
C ARG A 424 8.98 22.42 -29.47
N ILE A 425 9.75 21.48 -28.94
CA ILE A 425 11.13 21.74 -28.52
C ILE A 425 11.97 22.13 -29.74
N LYS A 426 11.83 21.42 -30.87
CA LYS A 426 12.53 21.74 -32.13
C LYS A 426 12.19 23.13 -32.67
N ALA A 427 10.96 23.59 -32.49
CA ALA A 427 10.52 24.91 -32.94
C ALA A 427 11.21 26.10 -32.23
N GLY A 428 12.02 25.88 -31.19
CA GLY A 428 12.92 26.92 -30.65
C GLY A 428 12.27 27.99 -29.76
N ASN A 429 10.97 28.27 -29.93
CA ASN A 429 10.35 29.47 -29.35
C ASN A 429 9.59 29.26 -28.03
N ASP A 430 9.65 28.08 -27.42
CA ASP A 430 8.90 27.79 -26.19
C ASP A 430 9.80 27.98 -24.94
N PRO A 431 9.48 28.93 -24.03
CA PRO A 431 10.28 29.16 -22.82
C PRO A 431 10.27 27.97 -21.85
N TYR A 432 9.43 26.96 -22.08
CA TYR A 432 9.31 25.76 -21.24
C TYR A 432 10.00 24.51 -21.80
N GLN A 433 10.90 24.68 -22.78
CA GLN A 433 11.65 23.58 -23.39
C GLN A 433 12.35 22.67 -22.40
N MET A 434 13.04 23.26 -21.42
CA MET A 434 13.75 22.52 -20.37
C MET A 434 12.81 21.55 -19.63
N GLN A 435 11.56 21.94 -19.45
CA GLN A 435 10.58 21.18 -18.68
C GLN A 435 9.91 20.10 -19.50
N TYR A 436 9.75 20.31 -20.80
CA TYR A 436 9.40 19.22 -21.71
C TYR A 436 10.50 18.16 -21.76
N VAL A 437 11.77 18.55 -21.82
CA VAL A 437 12.89 17.59 -21.77
C VAL A 437 12.89 16.83 -20.44
N CYS A 438 12.69 17.52 -19.31
CA CYS A 438 12.56 16.87 -18.00
C CYS A 438 11.37 15.90 -17.93
N ALA A 439 10.26 16.22 -18.59
CA ALA A 439 9.08 15.37 -18.61
C ALA A 439 9.26 14.15 -19.53
N LEU A 440 9.94 14.32 -20.67
CA LEU A 440 10.29 13.23 -21.59
C LEU A 440 11.09 12.13 -20.90
N ARG A 441 11.91 12.47 -19.91
CA ARG A 441 12.62 11.49 -19.06
C ARG A 441 11.72 10.39 -18.49
N TYR A 442 10.45 10.70 -18.21
CA TYR A 442 9.51 9.74 -17.64
C TYR A 442 8.70 8.98 -18.68
N SER A 443 8.76 9.38 -19.95
CA SER A 443 7.94 8.84 -21.04
C SER A 443 8.75 8.22 -22.17
N ALA A 444 10.05 8.46 -22.22
CA ALA A 444 10.81 8.25 -23.44
C ALA A 444 10.91 6.76 -23.80
N SER A 445 10.36 6.46 -24.98
CA SER A 445 10.46 5.19 -25.69
C SER A 445 11.68 5.18 -26.58
N LYS A 446 12.21 3.99 -26.88
CA LYS A 446 13.31 3.82 -27.85
C LYS A 446 12.96 4.41 -29.22
N LYS A 447 11.69 4.44 -29.61
CA LYS A 447 11.23 5.02 -30.88
C LYS A 447 11.50 6.51 -31.01
N LEU A 448 11.73 7.22 -29.90
CA LEU A 448 11.98 8.65 -29.87
C LEU A 448 13.47 9.00 -29.96
N LEU A 449 14.38 8.02 -29.92
CA LEU A 449 15.82 8.26 -29.96
C LEU A 449 16.26 9.08 -31.17
N PRO A 450 15.82 8.81 -32.42
CA PRO A 450 16.20 9.64 -33.57
C PRO A 450 15.79 11.11 -33.41
N GLU A 451 14.61 11.36 -32.84
CA GLU A 451 14.14 12.71 -32.59
C GLU A 451 14.90 13.42 -31.47
N LEU A 452 15.30 12.68 -30.43
CA LEU A 452 16.13 13.18 -29.34
C LEU A 452 17.55 13.51 -29.81
N TYR A 453 18.11 12.73 -30.74
CA TYR A 453 19.43 12.99 -31.31
C TYR A 453 19.46 14.27 -32.13
N GLY A 454 18.42 14.53 -32.93
CA GLY A 454 18.28 15.80 -33.66
C GLY A 454 18.12 17.04 -32.75
N LEU A 455 17.97 16.86 -31.44
CA LEU A 455 17.98 17.95 -30.46
C LEU A 455 19.33 18.14 -29.76
N LEU A 456 20.29 17.23 -29.97
CA LEU A 456 21.60 17.33 -29.31
C LEU A 456 22.38 18.54 -29.77
N ASP A 457 22.15 19.08 -30.97
CA ASP A 457 22.85 20.29 -31.43
C ASP A 457 22.51 21.54 -30.58
N ARG A 458 21.44 21.48 -29.79
CA ARG A 458 21.01 22.60 -28.94
C ARG A 458 21.76 22.68 -27.61
N ASP A 459 22.70 23.62 -27.49
CA ASP A 459 23.54 23.83 -26.29
C ASP A 459 22.74 24.01 -24.99
N ASP A 460 21.58 24.68 -25.05
CA ASP A 460 20.79 25.06 -23.88
C ASP A 460 20.14 23.87 -23.16
N ILE A 461 19.83 22.80 -23.89
CA ILE A 461 19.15 21.60 -23.38
C ILE A 461 19.95 20.30 -23.52
N ARG A 462 21.12 20.32 -24.20
CA ARG A 462 21.96 19.14 -24.46
C ARG A 462 22.26 18.33 -23.21
N TRP A 463 22.62 19.01 -22.11
CA TRP A 463 22.97 18.35 -20.84
C TRP A 463 21.78 17.63 -20.18
N LEU A 464 20.54 18.04 -20.46
CA LEU A 464 19.33 17.35 -20.00
C LEU A 464 18.99 16.16 -20.91
N LEU A 465 19.20 16.31 -22.22
CA LEU A 465 18.98 15.23 -23.18
C LEU A 465 19.85 14.02 -22.89
N VAL A 466 21.06 14.22 -22.36
CA VAL A 466 21.91 13.13 -21.84
C VAL A 466 21.16 12.25 -20.83
N ASP A 467 20.43 12.84 -19.89
CA ASP A 467 19.68 12.08 -18.89
C ASP A 467 18.48 11.35 -19.50
N VAL A 468 17.81 11.98 -20.47
CA VAL A 468 16.67 11.36 -21.18
C VAL A 468 17.14 10.18 -22.00
N ILE A 469 18.18 10.34 -22.82
CA ILE A 469 18.79 9.28 -23.64
C ILE A 469 19.25 8.13 -22.75
N ALA A 470 19.90 8.44 -21.62
CA ALA A 470 20.33 7.43 -20.67
C ALA A 470 19.17 6.64 -20.05
N ASP A 471 18.07 7.32 -19.70
CA ASP A 471 16.91 6.66 -19.09
C ASP A 471 16.09 5.85 -20.13
N VAL A 472 16.14 6.21 -21.42
CA VAL A 472 15.63 5.34 -22.52
C VAL A 472 16.45 4.06 -22.64
N GLY A 473 17.78 4.18 -22.57
CA GLY A 473 18.72 3.07 -22.68
C GLY A 473 18.76 2.44 -24.08
N GLY A 474 19.38 1.26 -24.17
CA GLY A 474 19.66 0.57 -25.44
C GLY A 474 21.08 0.83 -25.97
N ILE A 475 21.49 0.06 -26.98
CA ILE A 475 22.84 0.12 -27.56
C ILE A 475 23.09 1.48 -28.21
N GLU A 476 22.10 2.01 -28.93
CA GLU A 476 22.17 3.34 -29.56
C GLU A 476 22.39 4.45 -28.51
N ALA A 477 21.70 4.38 -27.38
CA ALA A 477 21.89 5.34 -26.29
C ALA A 477 23.30 5.27 -25.72
N VAL A 478 23.89 4.07 -25.60
CA VAL A 478 25.29 3.90 -25.14
C VAL A 478 26.26 4.51 -26.14
N ASP A 479 26.07 4.29 -27.44
CA ASP A 479 26.92 4.88 -28.49
C ASP A 479 26.87 6.41 -28.46
N VAL A 480 25.68 6.99 -28.38
CA VAL A 480 25.50 8.45 -28.30
C VAL A 480 26.11 9.02 -27.02
N LEU A 481 25.87 8.39 -25.86
CA LEU A 481 26.49 8.81 -24.61
C LEU A 481 28.02 8.64 -24.65
N GLY A 482 28.54 7.66 -25.39
CA GLY A 482 29.95 7.48 -25.68
C GLY A 482 30.55 8.69 -26.39
N ARG A 483 29.90 9.17 -27.46
CA ARG A 483 30.30 10.40 -28.14
C ARG A 483 30.21 11.63 -27.23
N LEU A 484 29.11 11.77 -26.49
CA LEU A 484 28.90 12.89 -25.56
C LEU A 484 29.83 12.84 -24.34
N ALA A 485 30.49 11.71 -24.07
CA ALA A 485 31.49 11.60 -23.00
C ALA A 485 32.77 12.37 -23.29
N ASP A 486 32.95 12.88 -24.52
CA ASP A 486 34.03 13.80 -24.92
C ASP A 486 33.49 15.13 -25.48
N ASP A 487 32.23 15.47 -25.18
CA ASP A 487 31.60 16.74 -25.56
C ASP A 487 32.41 17.93 -25.03
N VAL A 488 32.40 19.06 -25.74
CA VAL A 488 33.10 20.30 -25.35
C VAL A 488 32.54 20.90 -24.06
N ASP A 489 31.22 20.86 -23.84
CA ASP A 489 30.58 21.33 -22.60
C ASP A 489 30.87 20.33 -21.47
N GLY A 490 31.58 20.81 -20.44
CA GLY A 490 31.94 20.00 -19.28
C GLY A 490 30.76 19.38 -18.53
N ARG A 491 29.58 20.00 -18.54
CA ARG A 491 28.35 19.47 -17.91
C ARG A 491 27.80 18.29 -18.69
N VAL A 492 27.75 18.40 -20.02
CA VAL A 492 27.33 17.33 -20.93
C VAL A 492 28.27 16.15 -20.78
N ARG A 493 29.59 16.42 -20.88
CA ARG A 493 30.67 15.46 -20.72
C ARG A 493 30.60 14.69 -19.39
N HIS A 494 30.47 15.41 -18.28
CA HIS A 494 30.38 14.82 -16.95
C HIS A 494 29.13 13.95 -16.78
N ARG A 495 27.96 14.43 -17.22
CA ARG A 495 26.71 13.65 -17.14
C ARG A 495 26.74 12.42 -18.02
N ALA A 496 27.26 12.53 -19.24
CA ALA A 496 27.33 11.40 -20.18
C ALA A 496 28.19 10.28 -19.60
N ARG A 497 29.37 10.60 -19.07
CA ARG A 497 30.23 9.65 -18.33
C ARG A 497 29.52 9.03 -17.14
N ALA A 498 28.87 9.84 -16.30
CA ALA A 498 28.13 9.33 -15.14
C ALA A 498 27.00 8.37 -15.53
N ARG A 499 26.34 8.61 -16.67
CA ARG A 499 25.26 7.77 -17.19
C ARG A 499 25.76 6.50 -17.87
N LEU A 500 26.85 6.55 -18.62
CA LEU A 500 27.52 5.36 -19.16
C LEU A 500 27.87 4.37 -18.04
N ILE A 501 28.39 4.87 -16.92
CA ILE A 501 28.67 4.03 -15.74
C ILE A 501 27.39 3.33 -15.25
N ARG A 502 26.26 4.03 -15.19
CA ARG A 502 25.00 3.41 -14.74
C ARG A 502 24.46 2.37 -15.70
N LEU A 503 24.62 2.61 -17.01
CA LEU A 503 24.18 1.69 -18.06
C LEU A 503 25.10 0.49 -18.22
N ALA A 504 26.36 0.60 -17.80
CA ALA A 504 27.28 -0.51 -17.83
C ALA A 504 26.72 -1.72 -17.03
N PRO A 505 26.89 -2.95 -17.54
CA PRO A 505 26.61 -4.17 -16.80
C PRO A 505 27.21 -4.10 -15.39
N LYS A 506 26.53 -4.70 -14.39
CA LYS A 506 26.97 -4.63 -12.97
C LYS A 506 28.45 -4.99 -12.75
N ARG A 507 28.99 -5.90 -13.56
CA ARG A 507 30.42 -6.30 -13.54
C ARG A 507 31.35 -5.14 -13.93
N LEU A 508 31.02 -4.40 -14.99
CA LEU A 508 31.75 -3.21 -15.45
C LEU A 508 31.58 -2.00 -14.51
N ARG A 509 30.42 -1.89 -13.85
CA ARG A 509 30.16 -0.84 -12.84
C ARG A 509 31.17 -0.85 -11.69
N ARG A 510 31.56 -2.04 -11.20
CA ARG A 510 32.50 -2.17 -10.08
C ARG A 510 33.92 -1.73 -10.48
N ALA A 511 34.36 -2.12 -11.68
CA ALA A 511 35.64 -1.69 -12.23
C ALA A 511 35.71 -0.16 -12.40
N TRP A 512 34.63 0.46 -12.88
CA TRP A 512 34.58 1.92 -13.08
C TRP A 512 34.41 2.74 -11.79
N GLN A 513 33.68 2.25 -10.79
CA GLN A 513 33.50 2.97 -9.52
C GLN A 513 34.79 3.07 -8.70
N GLY A 514 35.70 2.10 -8.82
CA GLY A 514 37.06 2.21 -8.28
C GLY A 514 37.88 3.32 -8.96
N PHE A 515 37.65 3.57 -10.24
CA PHE A 515 38.42 4.49 -11.07
C PHE A 515 38.04 5.97 -10.89
N VAL A 516 36.74 6.29 -10.70
CA VAL A 516 36.26 7.69 -10.64
C VAL A 516 36.51 8.38 -9.29
N PHE A 517 36.66 7.63 -8.19
CA PHE A 517 36.85 8.21 -6.85
C PHE A 517 38.27 8.74 -6.58
N LEU A 518 39.24 8.42 -7.44
CA LEU A 518 40.66 8.78 -7.23
C LEU A 518 41.13 10.02 -8.01
N ARG A 519 40.27 10.61 -8.85
CA ARG A 519 40.57 11.89 -9.51
C ARG A 519 39.97 13.08 -8.75
N ARG A 520 40.73 13.67 -7.83
CA ARG A 520 40.70 15.14 -7.67
C ARG A 520 41.57 15.73 -8.79
N PRO A 521 41.14 16.79 -9.51
CA PRO A 521 42.00 17.46 -10.46
C PRO A 521 43.08 18.23 -9.69
N SER A 522 44.32 17.79 -9.80
CA SER A 522 45.51 18.53 -9.39
C SER A 522 45.62 19.76 -10.28
N GLY A 523 45.17 20.94 -9.81
CA GLY A 523 45.29 22.18 -10.59
C GLY A 523 44.28 23.31 -10.35
N MET A 524 43.47 23.31 -9.28
CA MET A 524 42.78 24.55 -8.86
C MET A 524 43.70 25.36 -7.94
N PRO A 525 44.04 26.62 -8.26
CA PRO A 525 44.79 27.48 -7.36
C PRO A 525 43.97 27.75 -6.09
N ALA A 526 44.64 27.71 -4.94
CA ALA A 526 44.05 28.05 -3.66
C ALA A 526 43.49 29.48 -3.70
N GLN A 527 42.26 29.66 -3.22
CA GLN A 527 41.72 30.97 -2.85
C GLN A 527 42.69 31.61 -1.83
N PRO A 528 43.06 32.90 -1.96
CA PRO A 528 43.90 33.54 -0.97
C PRO A 528 43.12 33.69 0.34
N ASP A 529 43.70 33.18 1.42
CA ASP A 529 43.28 33.42 2.79
C ASP A 529 43.37 34.92 3.10
N SER A 530 42.26 35.63 2.95
CA SER A 530 42.05 36.90 3.63
C SER A 530 41.64 36.60 5.08
N LEU A 531 42.43 37.13 6.03
CA LEU A 531 42.13 37.48 7.43
C LEU A 531 43.04 36.79 8.46
N THR A 532 44.27 37.30 8.60
CA THR A 532 44.88 37.45 9.92
C THR A 532 44.37 38.76 10.54
N ARG A 533 43.64 38.64 11.65
CA ARG A 533 43.49 39.72 12.64
C ARG A 533 44.75 39.75 13.50
N SER A 534 45.52 40.82 13.37
CA SER A 534 46.19 41.55 14.44
C SER A 534 46.43 42.97 13.92
#